data_AF-A0A7Y0DKM2-F1
#
_entry.id   AF-A0A7Y0DKM2-F1
#
_cell.length_a   1.000
_cell.length_b   1.000
_cell.length_c   1.000
_cell.angle_alpha   90.00
_cell.angle_beta   90.00
_cell.angle_gamma   90.00
#
_symmetry.space_group_name_H-M   'P 1'
#
loop_
_entity.id
_entity.type
_entity.pdbx_description
1 polymer ?
#
loop_
_entity_poly.entity_id
_entity_poly.type
_entity_poly.pdbx_seq_one_letter_code
_entity_poly.pdbx_strand_id
1 'polypeptide(L)'
;MITSKNVLLATAFVCLSLLGVALYMQHGLDMKPCPLCVMQRYAFAAIALICLTSAKLPRAALRAGAGIGLLAALTGAGIAGWHLWVKAHPEISCGVDPLETALNKFPSAELLPFLFKANGFCSTDYAPILGLSIPMWALVWFAIFSIGLGWVAFKPAK
;
A
#
# COMPACT_ATOMS: atom_id res chain seq x y z
N MET A 1 4.11 -26.79 -8.88
CA MET A 1 3.54 -26.71 -7.52
C MET A 1 3.88 -25.35 -6.93
N ILE A 2 2.88 -24.46 -6.75
CA ILE A 2 3.12 -23.14 -6.17
C ILE A 2 3.34 -23.30 -4.66
N THR A 3 4.60 -23.21 -4.22
CA THR A 3 4.98 -23.25 -2.80
C THR A 3 4.53 -21.96 -2.12
N SER A 4 4.05 -22.01 -0.87
CA SER A 4 3.61 -20.83 -0.11
C SER A 4 4.67 -19.73 -0.05
N LYS A 5 5.96 -20.10 0.00
CA LYS A 5 7.10 -19.17 -0.09
C LYS A 5 7.12 -18.36 -1.38
N ASN A 6 6.81 -18.99 -2.52
CA ASN A 6 6.82 -18.32 -3.82
C ASN A 6 5.71 -17.28 -3.91
N VAL A 7 4.54 -17.54 -3.30
CA VAL A 7 3.45 -16.56 -3.22
C VAL A 7 3.89 -15.34 -2.41
N LEU A 8 4.48 -15.54 -1.23
CA LEU A 8 4.96 -14.43 -0.40
C LEU A 8 6.05 -13.62 -1.12
N LEU A 9 7.00 -14.27 -1.77
CA LEU A 9 8.05 -13.59 -2.52
C LEU A 9 7.50 -12.83 -3.73
N ALA A 10 6.54 -13.42 -4.46
CA ALA A 10 5.87 -12.74 -5.56
C ALA A 10 5.11 -11.52 -5.07
N THR A 11 4.33 -11.63 -3.98
CA THR A 11 3.63 -10.50 -3.37
C THR A 11 4.61 -9.38 -2.98
N ALA A 12 5.71 -9.73 -2.30
CA ALA A 12 6.72 -8.75 -1.92
C ALA A 12 7.34 -8.03 -3.14
N PHE A 13 7.66 -8.79 -4.19
CA PHE A 13 8.22 -8.24 -5.42
C PHE A 13 7.26 -7.30 -6.14
N VAL A 14 5.97 -7.67 -6.20
CA VAL A 14 4.93 -6.84 -6.80
C VAL A 14 4.72 -5.56 -5.98
N CYS A 15 4.67 -5.64 -4.64
CA CYS A 15 4.59 -4.45 -3.78
C CYS A 15 5.76 -3.47 -4.03
N LEU A 16 7.00 -3.99 -4.11
CA LEU A 16 8.18 -3.17 -4.41
C LEU A 16 8.11 -2.56 -5.81
N SER A 17 7.63 -3.31 -6.79
CA SER A 17 7.44 -2.82 -8.17
C SER A 17 6.40 -1.69 -8.21
N LEU A 18 5.27 -1.83 -7.49
CA LEU A 18 4.24 -0.80 -7.38
C LEU A 18 4.74 0.47 -6.70
N LEU A 19 5.58 0.33 -5.65
CA LEU A 19 6.27 1.47 -5.05
C LEU A 19 7.18 2.17 -6.06
N GLY A 20 7.93 1.41 -6.88
CA GLY A 20 8.74 1.93 -7.97
C GLY A 20 7.92 2.71 -9.01
N VAL A 21 6.76 2.17 -9.43
CA VAL A 21 5.84 2.87 -10.33
C VAL A 21 5.32 4.15 -9.68
N ALA A 22 4.93 4.11 -8.40
CA ALA A 22 4.46 5.30 -7.68
C ALA A 22 5.54 6.39 -7.58
N LEU A 23 6.80 6.01 -7.41
CA LEU A 23 7.94 6.94 -7.41
C LEU A 23 8.22 7.52 -8.81
N TYR A 24 8.09 6.70 -9.86
CA TYR A 24 8.18 7.16 -11.24
C TYR A 24 7.07 8.17 -11.56
N MET A 25 5.84 7.93 -11.11
CA MET A 25 4.75 8.90 -11.30
C MET A 25 5.00 10.20 -10.53
N GLN A 26 5.61 10.13 -9.35
CA GLN A 26 5.94 11.33 -8.58
C GLN A 26 7.06 12.15 -9.21
N HIS A 27 8.14 11.52 -9.68
CA HIS A 27 9.34 12.23 -10.16
C HIS A 27 9.40 12.40 -11.68
N GLY A 28 8.75 11.53 -12.43
CA GLY A 28 8.70 11.58 -13.89
C GLY A 28 7.49 12.33 -14.44
N LEU A 29 6.38 12.39 -13.68
CA LEU A 29 5.16 13.11 -14.08
C LEU A 29 4.85 14.30 -13.16
N ASP A 30 5.78 14.66 -12.25
CA ASP A 30 5.65 15.76 -11.28
C ASP A 30 4.33 15.77 -10.47
N MET A 31 3.80 14.58 -10.19
CA MET A 31 2.55 14.43 -9.43
C MET A 31 2.82 14.61 -7.93
N LYS A 32 2.15 15.58 -7.30
CA LYS A 32 2.27 15.84 -5.86
C LYS A 32 1.56 14.74 -5.06
N PRO A 33 2.27 14.03 -4.15
CA PRO A 33 1.68 12.94 -3.39
C PRO A 33 0.73 13.47 -2.32
N CYS A 34 -0.47 12.89 -2.26
CA CYS A 34 -1.46 13.17 -1.24
C CYS A 34 -1.15 12.41 0.08
N PRO A 35 -1.55 12.92 1.26
CA PRO A 35 -1.26 12.25 2.54
C PRO A 35 -1.82 10.82 2.62
N LEU A 36 -3.03 10.56 2.11
CA LEU A 36 -3.58 9.20 2.05
C LEU A 36 -2.83 8.31 1.06
N CYS A 37 -2.31 8.86 -0.04
CA CYS A 37 -1.50 8.15 -1.00
C CYS A 37 -0.20 7.67 -0.36
N VAL A 38 0.41 8.51 0.49
CA VAL A 38 1.59 8.16 1.27
C VAL A 38 1.27 7.08 2.30
N MET A 39 0.12 7.16 2.98
CA MET A 39 -0.35 6.08 3.88
C MET A 39 -0.49 4.74 3.16
N GLN A 40 -0.98 4.72 1.92
CA GLN A 40 -1.03 3.51 1.10
C GLN A 40 0.37 2.98 0.77
N ARG A 41 1.34 3.85 0.50
CA ARG A 41 2.74 3.44 0.29
C ARG A 41 3.34 2.80 1.54
N TYR A 42 3.06 3.34 2.73
CA TYR A 42 3.44 2.70 3.99
C TYR A 42 2.83 1.30 4.13
N ALA A 43 1.55 1.13 3.78
CA ALA A 43 0.91 -0.18 3.79
C ALA A 43 1.58 -1.16 2.81
N PHE A 44 1.88 -0.75 1.56
CA PHE A 44 2.60 -1.60 0.61
C PHE A 44 4.01 -1.97 1.09
N ALA A 45 4.75 -1.01 1.66
CA ALA A 45 6.08 -1.25 2.21
C ALA A 45 6.03 -2.22 3.41
N ALA A 46 5.05 -2.07 4.31
CA ALA A 46 4.84 -2.97 5.42
C ALA A 46 4.53 -4.40 4.94
N ILE A 47 3.61 -4.56 3.96
CA ILE A 47 3.29 -5.87 3.36
C ILE A 47 4.54 -6.49 2.74
N ALA A 48 5.33 -5.72 1.99
CA ALA A 48 6.56 -6.20 1.37
C ALA A 48 7.56 -6.72 2.43
N LEU A 49 7.79 -5.96 3.50
CA LEU A 49 8.68 -6.35 4.61
C LEU A 49 8.18 -7.59 5.35
N ILE A 50 6.89 -7.66 5.65
CA ILE A 50 6.29 -8.83 6.31
C ILE A 50 6.43 -10.07 5.43
N CYS A 51 6.17 -9.94 4.12
CA CYS A 51 6.29 -11.06 3.19
C CYS A 51 7.75 -11.52 3.02
N LEU A 52 8.70 -10.58 2.91
CA LEU A 52 10.14 -10.86 2.78
C LEU A 52 10.71 -11.54 4.04
N THR A 53 10.38 -11.03 5.22
CA THR A 53 10.83 -11.61 6.49
C THR A 53 10.22 -12.99 6.69
N SER A 54 8.92 -13.14 6.46
CA SER A 54 8.22 -14.42 6.59
C SER A 54 8.73 -15.48 5.62
N ALA A 55 9.12 -15.11 4.40
CA ALA A 55 9.71 -16.04 3.42
C ALA A 55 11.05 -16.64 3.88
N LYS A 56 11.84 -15.89 4.67
CA LYS A 56 13.12 -16.34 5.25
C LYS A 56 12.93 -17.26 6.47
N LEU A 57 11.78 -17.19 7.15
CA LEU A 57 11.49 -17.98 8.33
C LEU A 57 11.04 -19.43 8.01
N PRO A 58 11.03 -20.33 9.02
CA PRO A 58 10.56 -21.72 8.87
C PRO A 58 9.08 -21.81 8.50
N ARG A 59 8.65 -22.97 7.97
CA ARG A 59 7.32 -23.18 7.38
C ARG A 59 6.14 -22.81 8.32
N ALA A 60 6.32 -22.97 9.64
CA ALA A 60 5.32 -22.59 10.62
C ALA A 60 5.04 -21.07 10.66
N ALA A 61 6.08 -20.25 10.48
CA ALA A 61 5.97 -18.79 10.48
C ALA A 61 5.42 -18.22 9.16
N LEU A 62 5.39 -19.00 8.07
CA LEU A 62 4.79 -18.55 6.81
C LEU A 62 3.29 -18.27 6.95
N ARG A 63 2.57 -19.07 7.74
CA ARG A 63 1.15 -18.86 8.00
C ARG A 63 0.90 -17.64 8.87
N ALA A 64 1.68 -17.48 9.94
CA ALA A 64 1.61 -16.29 10.80
C ALA A 64 1.93 -15.02 10.00
N GLY A 65 2.98 -15.06 9.17
CA GLY A 65 3.36 -13.99 8.26
C GLY A 65 2.28 -13.64 7.24
N ALA A 66 1.65 -14.64 6.64
CA ALA A 66 0.53 -14.44 5.72
C ALA A 66 -0.70 -13.84 6.43
N GLY A 67 -0.97 -14.24 7.67
CA GLY A 67 -2.04 -13.65 8.49
C GLY A 67 -1.79 -12.18 8.82
N ILE A 68 -0.58 -11.84 9.27
CA ILE A 68 -0.20 -10.45 9.56
C ILE A 68 -0.20 -9.61 8.26
N GLY A 69 0.33 -10.16 7.17
CA GLY A 69 0.30 -9.51 5.86
C GLY A 69 -1.12 -9.29 5.34
N LEU A 70 -2.04 -10.22 5.60
CA LEU A 70 -3.46 -10.08 5.26
C LEU A 70 -4.11 -8.96 6.07
N LEU A 71 -3.82 -8.86 7.38
CA LEU A 71 -4.30 -7.73 8.18
C LEU A 71 -3.80 -6.40 7.61
N ALA A 72 -2.51 -6.31 7.28
CA ALA A 72 -1.95 -5.11 6.65
C ALA A 72 -2.60 -4.79 5.28
N ALA A 73 -2.88 -5.81 4.46
CA ALA A 73 -3.57 -5.64 3.18
C ALA A 73 -5.01 -5.16 3.36
N LEU A 74 -5.74 -5.68 4.35
CA LEU A 74 -7.09 -5.23 4.70
C LEU A 74 -7.09 -3.78 5.22
N THR A 75 -6.12 -3.41 6.06
CA THR A 75 -5.96 -2.03 6.51
C THR A 75 -5.67 -1.10 5.32
N GLY A 76 -4.78 -1.51 4.41
CA GLY A 76 -4.50 -0.77 3.17
C GLY A 76 -5.72 -0.61 2.26
N ALA A 77 -6.53 -1.67 2.11
CA ALA A 77 -7.79 -1.64 1.38
C ALA A 77 -8.80 -0.67 2.04
N GLY A 78 -8.88 -0.65 3.37
CA GLY A 78 -9.70 0.29 4.13
C GLY A 78 -9.28 1.75 3.90
N ILE A 79 -7.98 2.04 3.94
CA ILE A 79 -7.44 3.38 3.63
C ILE A 79 -7.73 3.77 2.18
N ALA A 80 -7.62 2.84 1.22
CA ALA A 80 -7.94 3.10 -0.17
C ALA A 80 -9.45 3.35 -0.39
N GLY A 81 -10.31 2.60 0.29
CA GLY A 81 -11.76 2.82 0.29
C GLY A 81 -12.12 4.18 0.88
N TRP A 82 -11.52 4.54 2.01
CA TRP A 82 -11.68 5.88 2.61
C TRP A 82 -11.23 6.98 1.65
N HIS A 83 -10.12 6.78 0.93
CA HIS A 83 -9.64 7.74 -0.06
C HIS A 83 -10.63 7.92 -1.22
N LEU A 84 -11.24 6.84 -1.73
CA LEU A 84 -12.29 6.95 -2.75
C LEU A 84 -13.54 7.66 -2.22
N TRP A 85 -13.91 7.41 -0.97
CA TRP A 85 -15.05 8.07 -0.34
C TRP A 85 -14.82 9.58 -0.18
N VAL A 86 -13.62 9.99 0.26
CA VAL A 86 -13.20 11.40 0.33
C VAL A 86 -13.16 12.03 -1.07
N LYS A 87 -12.71 11.29 -2.10
CA LYS A 87 -12.74 11.77 -3.48
C LYS A 87 -14.18 12.02 -3.97
N ALA A 88 -15.13 11.20 -3.54
CA ALA A 88 -16.56 11.36 -3.88
C ALA A 88 -17.25 12.48 -3.09
N HIS A 89 -16.75 12.87 -1.92
CA HIS A 89 -17.29 13.93 -1.05
C HIS A 89 -16.26 15.06 -0.85
N PRO A 90 -16.04 15.91 -1.87
CA PRO A 90 -14.98 16.93 -1.87
C PRO A 90 -15.19 18.04 -0.83
N GLU A 91 -16.41 18.17 -0.28
CA GLU A 91 -16.76 19.07 0.81
C GLU A 91 -16.11 18.71 2.15
N ILE A 92 -15.69 17.45 2.31
CA ILE A 92 -14.85 17.01 3.43
C ILE A 92 -13.40 17.18 2.99
N SER A 93 -12.86 18.38 3.21
CA SER A 93 -11.43 18.63 2.99
C SER A 93 -10.62 17.55 3.71
N CYS A 94 -9.59 17.03 3.05
CA CYS A 94 -8.79 15.86 3.42
C CYS A 94 -8.03 15.98 4.79
N GLY A 95 -8.44 16.87 5.69
CA GLY A 95 -7.74 17.16 6.94
C GLY A 95 -6.31 17.60 6.65
N VAL A 96 -6.16 18.54 5.70
CA VAL A 96 -4.87 18.92 5.12
C VAL A 96 -3.87 19.37 6.20
N ASP A 97 -4.32 19.94 7.32
CA ASP A 97 -3.41 20.42 8.36
C ASP A 97 -3.01 19.38 9.42
N PRO A 98 -3.91 18.55 10.01
CA PRO A 98 -3.49 17.65 11.09
C PRO A 98 -2.77 16.39 10.60
N LEU A 99 -3.23 15.78 9.50
CA LEU A 99 -2.71 14.49 9.05
C LEU A 99 -1.39 14.64 8.28
N GLU A 100 -1.27 15.68 7.45
CA GLU A 100 0.00 16.02 6.77
C GLU A 100 1.07 16.42 7.79
N THR A 101 0.74 17.27 8.76
CA THR A 101 1.68 17.69 9.81
C THR A 101 2.09 16.52 10.70
N ALA A 102 1.18 15.64 11.07
CA ALA A 102 1.52 14.43 11.84
C ALA A 102 2.42 13.50 11.03
N LEU A 103 2.12 13.29 9.73
CA LEU A 103 2.88 12.38 8.88
C LEU A 103 4.27 12.92 8.53
N ASN A 104 4.39 14.22 8.26
CA ASN A 104 5.66 14.89 7.99
C ASN A 104 6.52 15.07 9.26
N LYS A 105 5.95 14.97 10.46
CA LYS A 105 6.68 14.91 11.74
C LYS A 105 7.18 13.50 12.10
N PHE A 106 6.75 12.45 11.41
CA PHE A 106 7.32 11.13 11.66
C PHE A 106 8.78 11.09 11.18
N PRO A 107 9.71 10.52 11.97
CA PRO A 107 11.13 10.46 11.61
C PRO A 107 11.38 9.72 10.30
N SER A 108 10.49 8.82 9.87
CA SER A 108 10.55 8.17 8.55
C SER A 108 10.35 9.14 7.38
N ALA A 109 9.56 10.21 7.56
CA ALA A 109 9.37 11.25 6.55
C ALA A 109 10.56 12.22 6.46
N GLU A 110 11.27 12.46 7.57
CA GLU A 110 12.53 13.22 7.56
C GLU A 110 13.71 12.40 7.00
N LEU A 111 13.77 11.10 7.27
CA LEU A 111 14.83 10.22 6.76
C LEU A 111 14.70 9.89 5.27
N LEU A 112 13.48 9.77 4.75
CA LEU A 112 13.20 9.44 3.34
C LEU A 112 12.12 10.36 2.75
N PRO A 113 12.40 11.66 2.62
CA PRO A 113 11.42 12.66 2.18
C PRO A 113 10.94 12.41 0.74
N PHE A 114 11.81 11.85 -0.10
CA PHE A 114 11.49 11.45 -1.47
C PHE A 114 10.32 10.45 -1.54
N LEU A 115 10.17 9.61 -0.52
CA LEU A 115 9.22 8.49 -0.50
C LEU A 115 7.99 8.78 0.35
N PHE A 116 8.16 9.53 1.45
CA PHE A 116 7.18 9.67 2.53
C PHE A 116 6.73 11.11 2.83
N LYS A 117 7.25 12.13 2.14
CA LYS A 117 6.78 13.50 2.33
C LYS A 117 5.50 13.74 1.52
N ALA A 118 4.42 14.11 2.20
CA ALA A 118 3.18 14.53 1.55
C ALA A 118 3.21 16.04 1.33
N ASN A 119 2.90 16.51 0.11
CA ASN A 119 2.88 17.94 -0.25
C ASN A 119 1.74 18.27 -1.25
N GLY A 120 0.74 17.38 -1.38
CA GLY A 120 -0.32 17.47 -2.39
C GLY A 120 -1.72 17.33 -1.81
N PHE A 121 -2.70 17.96 -2.45
CA PHE A 121 -4.11 17.87 -2.03
C PHE A 121 -4.78 16.61 -2.59
N CYS A 122 -5.60 15.94 -1.76
CA CYS A 122 -6.37 14.75 -2.18
C CYS A 122 -7.43 15.05 -3.26
N SER A 123 -7.82 16.32 -3.42
CA SER A 123 -8.77 16.81 -4.43
C SER A 123 -8.12 17.07 -5.79
N THR A 124 -6.81 16.92 -5.93
CA THR A 124 -6.15 17.08 -7.23
C THR A 124 -6.50 15.90 -8.14
N ASP A 125 -7.18 16.21 -9.25
CA ASP A 125 -7.49 15.22 -10.28
C ASP A 125 -6.27 14.98 -11.16
N TYR A 126 -5.69 13.79 -11.03
CA TYR A 126 -4.69 13.27 -11.94
C TYR A 126 -5.34 12.51 -13.08
N ALA A 127 -4.69 12.52 -14.25
CA ALA A 127 -5.13 11.76 -15.40
C ALA A 127 -5.33 10.27 -15.03
N PRO A 128 -6.53 9.70 -15.26
CA PRO A 128 -6.80 8.32 -14.91
C PRO A 128 -5.97 7.39 -15.79
N ILE A 129 -5.38 6.35 -15.18
CA ILE A 129 -4.68 5.30 -15.92
C ILE A 129 -5.71 4.27 -16.33
N LEU A 130 -5.92 4.10 -17.64
CA LEU A 130 -6.90 3.17 -18.23
C LEU A 130 -8.34 3.44 -17.74
N GLY A 131 -8.68 4.71 -17.47
CA GLY A 131 -10.00 5.10 -16.97
C GLY A 131 -10.21 4.92 -15.46
N LEU A 132 -9.24 4.31 -14.75
CA LEU A 132 -9.27 4.18 -13.29
C LEU A 132 -8.39 5.24 -12.62
N SER A 133 -8.85 5.75 -11.49
CA SER A 133 -8.07 6.64 -10.64
C SER A 133 -6.96 5.87 -9.91
N ILE A 134 -5.86 6.55 -9.60
CA ILE A 134 -4.73 6.01 -8.82
C ILE A 134 -5.19 5.31 -7.53
N PRO A 135 -6.08 5.89 -6.68
CA PRO A 135 -6.56 5.19 -5.49
C PRO A 135 -7.39 3.93 -5.78
N MET A 136 -8.11 3.90 -6.91
CA MET A 136 -8.87 2.71 -7.31
C MET A 136 -7.94 1.58 -7.73
N TRP A 137 -6.85 1.89 -8.45
CA TRP A 137 -5.79 0.93 -8.75
C TRP A 137 -5.14 0.37 -7.48
N ALA A 138 -4.84 1.23 -6.50
CA ALA A 138 -4.30 0.77 -5.22
C ALA A 138 -5.26 -0.19 -4.50
N LEU A 139 -6.56 0.08 -4.51
CA LEU A 139 -7.57 -0.79 -3.92
C LEU A 139 -7.60 -2.18 -4.61
N VAL A 140 -7.54 -2.22 -5.94
CA VAL A 140 -7.46 -3.48 -6.70
C VAL A 140 -6.23 -4.29 -6.27
N TRP A 141 -5.07 -3.66 -6.14
CA TRP A 141 -3.86 -4.34 -5.68
C TRP A 141 -3.96 -4.84 -4.24
N PHE A 142 -4.51 -4.05 -3.31
CA PHE A 142 -4.76 -4.51 -1.95
C PHE A 142 -5.72 -5.70 -1.90
N ALA A 143 -6.76 -5.70 -2.74
CA ALA A 143 -7.67 -6.84 -2.86
C ALA A 143 -6.95 -8.10 -3.36
N ILE A 144 -6.12 -7.97 -4.42
CA ILE A 144 -5.31 -9.09 -4.94
C ILE A 144 -4.38 -9.65 -3.85
N PHE A 145 -3.70 -8.77 -3.11
CA PHE A 145 -2.82 -9.21 -2.02
C PHE A 145 -3.58 -9.85 -0.86
N SER A 146 -4.75 -9.32 -0.50
CA SER A 146 -5.61 -9.92 0.53
C SER A 146 -6.04 -11.34 0.12
N ILE A 147 -6.42 -11.57 -1.14
CA ILE A 147 -6.78 -12.89 -1.64
C ILE A 147 -5.57 -13.84 -1.63
N GLY A 148 -4.42 -13.39 -2.15
CA GLY A 148 -3.20 -14.20 -2.22
C GLY A 148 -2.66 -14.60 -0.84
N LEU A 149 -2.66 -13.66 0.11
CA LEU A 149 -2.22 -13.90 1.49
C LEU A 149 -3.25 -14.73 2.27
N GLY A 150 -4.55 -14.48 2.05
CA GLY A 150 -5.63 -15.28 2.63
C GLY A 150 -5.54 -16.73 2.20
N TRP A 151 -5.31 -16.99 0.92
CA TRP A 151 -5.13 -18.35 0.42
C TRP A 151 -3.96 -19.08 1.10
N VAL A 152 -2.86 -18.38 1.39
CA VAL A 152 -1.71 -18.96 2.11
C VAL A 152 -2.01 -19.16 3.59
N ALA A 153 -2.73 -18.23 4.23
CA ALA A 153 -3.11 -18.31 5.64
C ALA A 153 -4.10 -19.46 5.92
N PHE A 154 -5.12 -19.63 5.06
CA PHE A 154 -6.16 -20.65 5.20
C PHE A 154 -5.80 -22.01 4.61
N LYS A 155 -4.61 -22.17 3.99
CA LYS A 155 -4.20 -23.45 3.42
C LYS A 155 -4.05 -24.49 4.54
N PRO A 156 -4.80 -25.62 4.53
CA PRO A 156 -4.75 -26.61 5.61
C PRO A 156 -3.33 -27.18 5.74
N ALA A 157 -2.88 -27.35 6.99
CA ALA A 157 -1.63 -28.03 7.29
C ALA A 157 -1.83 -29.52 6.99
N LYS A 158 -1.34 -29.96 5.84
CA LYS A 158 -1.16 -31.38 5.58
C LYS A 158 0.22 -31.79 6.09
#